data_AF-A0A7C7L573-F1
#
_entry.id   AF-A0A7C7L573-F1
#
_cell.length_a   1.000
_cell.length_b   1.000
_cell.length_c   1.000
_cell.angle_alpha   90.00
_cell.angle_beta   90.00
_cell.angle_gamma   90.00
#
_symmetry.space_group_name_H-M   'P 1'
#
loop_
_entity.id
_entity.type
_entity.pdbx_description
1 polymer ?
#
loop_
_entity_poly.entity_id
_entity_poly.type
_entity_poly.pdbx_seq_one_letter_code
_entity_poly.pdbx_strand_id
1 'polypeptide(L)'
;MPAPALTDFSQLQSWLVANPDALEPGLVLHDKQLYLGPDLTIPVYGTDPFGRPCLCMIHPTLDSTVCDKMLEVVSRLQTEGRRFRPLFALPSEPRIFLITSEISSNHRHRLDLLAGAFPLRTYLVSDALPGEVTPNLHLEDPLSRRGPHSLLEQLPPATLARVERLISAAEVLQPPILLQGHDWPIVFVNQSGSIAALFADEKGLTFTRPHSSQGNAGLRLENDEVVDSAIDYLIRCQINSEPAVAESVTIG
;
A
#
# COMPACT_ATOMS: atom_id res chain seq x y z
N MET A 1 -33.11 -4.75 14.63
CA MET A 1 -32.76 -3.58 13.79
C MET A 1 -31.36 -3.84 13.26
N PRO A 2 -31.07 -3.66 11.96
CA PRO A 2 -29.69 -3.77 11.50
C PRO A 2 -28.89 -2.58 12.05
N ALA A 3 -27.64 -2.85 12.43
CA ALA A 3 -26.70 -1.87 12.96
C ALA A 3 -26.42 -0.75 11.93
N PRO A 4 -26.08 0.48 12.36
CA PRO A 4 -25.65 1.52 11.44
C PRO A 4 -24.26 1.14 10.94
N ALA A 5 -24.17 0.55 9.75
CA ALA A 5 -22.94 0.40 8.99
C ALA A 5 -22.94 1.49 7.93
N LEU A 6 -21.91 2.32 7.92
CA LEU A 6 -21.44 3.11 6.78
C LEU A 6 -20.25 3.92 7.28
N THR A 7 -19.05 3.41 7.07
CA THR A 7 -17.87 4.26 6.90
C THR A 7 -18.27 5.36 5.92
N ASP A 8 -18.42 6.59 6.41
CA ASP A 8 -18.70 7.72 5.54
C ASP A 8 -17.47 7.87 4.63
N PHE A 9 -17.64 7.58 3.34
CA PHE A 9 -16.55 7.60 2.37
C PHE A 9 -15.91 8.99 2.24
N SER A 10 -16.60 10.06 2.66
CA SER A 10 -15.99 11.38 2.80
C SER A 10 -15.00 11.45 3.98
N GLN A 11 -15.27 10.76 5.08
CA GLN A 11 -14.35 10.62 6.21
C GLN A 11 -13.17 9.70 5.88
N LEU A 12 -13.39 8.68 5.04
CA LEU A 12 -12.34 7.78 4.57
C LEU A 12 -11.24 8.53 3.81
N GLN A 13 -11.59 9.51 2.98
CA GLN A 13 -10.61 10.35 2.28
C GLN A 13 -9.70 11.10 3.25
N SER A 14 -10.30 11.81 4.21
CA SER A 14 -9.55 12.56 5.23
C SER A 14 -8.68 11.63 6.08
N TRP A 15 -9.21 10.45 6.43
CA TRP A 15 -8.49 9.44 7.19
C TRP A 15 -7.28 8.89 6.42
N LEU A 16 -7.43 8.59 5.13
CA LEU A 16 -6.33 8.09 4.29
C LEU A 16 -5.19 9.11 4.17
N VAL A 17 -5.52 10.41 4.03
CA VAL A 17 -4.50 11.46 3.98
C VAL A 17 -3.74 11.56 5.32
N ALA A 18 -4.44 11.36 6.44
CA ALA A 18 -3.81 11.34 7.76
C ALA A 18 -3.05 10.04 8.05
N ASN A 19 -3.41 8.93 7.39
CA ASN A 19 -2.88 7.58 7.65
C ASN A 19 -2.47 6.87 6.35
N PRO A 20 -1.58 7.44 5.51
CA PRO A 20 -1.23 6.85 4.22
C PRO A 20 -0.53 5.48 4.36
N ASP A 21 0.11 5.25 5.50
CA ASP A 21 0.77 3.97 5.83
C ASP A 21 -0.20 2.79 5.94
N ALA A 22 -1.50 3.06 6.13
CA ALA A 22 -2.53 2.03 6.11
C ALA A 22 -2.66 1.36 4.73
N LEU A 23 -2.31 2.07 3.66
CA LEU A 23 -2.17 1.49 2.33
C LEU A 23 -0.78 0.87 2.20
N GLU A 24 0.26 1.71 2.27
CA GLU A 24 1.66 1.29 2.17
C GLU A 24 2.57 2.27 2.92
N PRO A 25 3.50 1.78 3.74
CA PRO A 25 4.50 2.61 4.37
C PRO A 25 5.36 3.40 3.38
N GLY A 26 5.51 4.70 3.61
CA GLY A 26 6.31 5.61 2.76
C GLY A 26 5.52 6.36 1.68
N LEU A 27 4.20 6.17 1.59
CA LEU A 27 3.32 7.00 0.76
C LEU A 27 3.05 8.35 1.40
N VAL A 28 3.15 9.43 0.62
CA VAL A 28 2.67 10.75 1.04
C VAL A 28 1.41 11.07 0.27
N LEU A 29 0.26 11.17 0.94
CA LEU A 29 -1.02 11.55 0.33
C LEU A 29 -1.39 13.00 0.65
N HIS A 30 -2.19 13.60 -0.24
CA HIS A 30 -2.61 14.99 -0.14
C HIS A 30 -4.13 15.10 -0.20
N ASP A 31 -4.68 15.95 0.67
CA ASP A 31 -6.08 16.36 0.65
C ASP A 31 -6.30 17.46 -0.40
N LYS A 32 -6.06 17.10 -1.67
CA LYS A 32 -6.28 17.96 -2.83
C LYS A 32 -6.76 17.10 -3.99
N GLN A 33 -7.73 17.61 -4.73
CA GLN A 33 -8.18 16.96 -5.95
C GLN A 33 -7.14 17.14 -7.06
N LEU A 34 -6.75 16.04 -7.73
CA LEU A 34 -5.93 16.11 -8.95
C LEU A 34 -6.84 16.28 -10.16
N TYR A 35 -6.66 17.38 -10.89
CA TYR A 35 -7.37 17.63 -12.14
C TYR A 35 -6.57 17.12 -13.35
N LEU A 36 -7.11 16.12 -14.04
CA LEU A 36 -6.48 15.51 -15.22
C LEU A 36 -7.11 16.00 -16.52
N GLY A 37 -8.39 16.39 -16.50
CA GLY A 37 -9.11 16.96 -17.63
C GLY A 37 -10.59 17.20 -17.30
N PRO A 38 -11.41 17.62 -18.28
CA PRO A 38 -12.86 17.71 -18.13
C PRO A 38 -13.40 16.35 -17.63
N ASP A 39 -14.15 16.37 -16.53
CA ASP A 39 -14.73 15.19 -15.88
C ASP A 39 -13.75 14.11 -15.36
N LEU A 40 -12.43 14.36 -15.46
CA LEU A 40 -11.39 13.44 -15.01
C LEU A 40 -10.64 14.02 -13.81
N THR A 41 -11.14 13.66 -12.63
CA THR A 41 -10.53 14.07 -11.36
C THR A 41 -10.30 12.89 -10.42
N ILE A 42 -9.21 12.96 -9.67
CA ILE A 42 -8.89 12.03 -8.59
C ILE A 42 -9.05 12.74 -7.25
N PRO A 43 -9.85 12.21 -6.31
CA PRO A 43 -10.16 12.89 -5.05
C PRO A 43 -8.95 12.96 -4.10
N VAL A 44 -8.14 11.90 -4.03
CA VAL A 44 -6.95 11.82 -3.18
C VAL A 44 -5.80 11.31 -4.02
N TYR A 45 -4.70 12.06 -4.02
CA TYR A 45 -3.48 11.68 -4.72
C TYR A 45 -2.25 11.97 -3.86
N GLY A 46 -1.12 11.40 -4.27
CA GLY A 46 0.13 11.57 -3.57
C GLY A 46 1.32 11.03 -4.35
N THR A 47 2.38 10.73 -3.61
CA THR A 47 3.60 10.17 -4.16
C THR A 47 4.10 9.00 -3.34
N ASP A 48 4.72 8.04 -4.03
CA ASP A 48 5.60 7.08 -3.41
C ASP A 48 7.01 7.66 -3.17
N PRO A 49 7.93 6.91 -2.53
CA PRO A 49 9.30 7.37 -2.26
C PRO A 49 10.12 7.72 -3.51
N PHE A 50 9.73 7.26 -4.69
CA PHE A 50 10.38 7.58 -5.96
C PHE A 50 9.71 8.75 -6.69
N GLY A 51 8.68 9.35 -6.09
CA GLY A 51 7.93 10.46 -6.68
C GLY A 51 7.02 10.02 -7.82
N ARG A 52 6.61 8.75 -7.87
CA ARG A 52 5.57 8.26 -8.78
C ARG A 52 4.18 8.70 -8.28
N PRO A 53 3.24 9.06 -9.17
CA PRO A 53 1.88 9.38 -8.77
C PRO A 53 1.20 8.18 -8.10
N CYS A 54 0.65 8.38 -6.91
CA CYS A 54 -0.21 7.41 -6.22
C CYS A 54 -1.63 7.97 -6.19
N LEU A 55 -2.56 7.31 -6.87
CA LEU A 55 -3.91 7.83 -7.11
C LEU A 55 -4.94 6.95 -6.41
N CYS A 56 -5.67 7.49 -5.45
CA CYS A 56 -6.71 6.78 -4.72
C CYS A 56 -8.06 7.01 -5.41
N MET A 57 -8.59 5.94 -5.99
CA MET A 57 -9.94 5.89 -6.57
C MET A 57 -10.86 5.20 -5.58
N ILE A 58 -11.74 5.98 -4.96
CA ILE A 58 -12.58 5.54 -3.85
C ILE A 58 -14.02 5.41 -4.36
N HIS A 59 -14.53 4.17 -4.38
CA HIS A 59 -15.83 3.82 -4.94
C HIS A 59 -16.52 2.82 -4.01
N PRO A 60 -17.61 3.16 -3.30
CA PRO A 60 -18.30 2.23 -2.41
C PRO A 60 -18.74 0.95 -3.11
N THR A 61 -19.22 1.12 -4.35
CA THR A 61 -19.58 0.04 -5.25
C THR A 61 -18.93 0.29 -6.61
N LEU A 62 -18.57 -0.80 -7.27
CA LEU A 62 -17.98 -0.75 -8.62
C LEU A 62 -19.10 -0.81 -9.67
N ASP A 63 -19.17 0.24 -10.48
CA ASP A 63 -19.97 0.23 -11.71
C ASP A 63 -19.09 -0.06 -12.94
N SER A 64 -19.71 -0.22 -14.10
CA SER A 64 -19.00 -0.56 -15.33
C SER A 64 -18.00 0.50 -15.80
N THR A 65 -18.12 1.75 -15.32
CA THR A 65 -17.33 2.91 -15.76
C THR A 65 -16.03 3.08 -14.98
N VAL A 66 -15.92 2.51 -13.76
CA VAL A 66 -14.73 2.64 -12.92
C VAL A 66 -13.46 2.14 -13.63
N CYS A 67 -13.56 1.02 -14.34
CA CYS A 67 -12.46 0.45 -15.12
C CYS A 67 -12.02 1.36 -16.28
N ASP A 68 -12.98 1.93 -16.99
CA ASP A 68 -12.72 2.83 -18.12
C ASP A 68 -12.07 4.13 -17.63
N LYS A 69 -12.55 4.66 -16.50
CA LYS A 69 -11.95 5.82 -15.83
C LYS A 69 -10.51 5.55 -15.40
N MET A 70 -10.20 4.37 -14.84
CA MET A 70 -8.82 4.00 -14.49
C MET A 70 -7.90 4.01 -15.72
N LEU A 71 -8.34 3.42 -16.83
CA LEU A 71 -7.58 3.41 -18.08
C LEU A 71 -7.36 4.83 -18.62
N GLU A 72 -8.38 5.69 -18.56
CA GLU A 72 -8.26 7.07 -19.00
C GLU A 72 -7.26 7.87 -18.15
N VAL A 73 -7.30 7.69 -16.83
CA VAL A 73 -6.35 8.30 -15.88
C VAL A 73 -4.91 7.89 -16.19
N VAL A 74 -4.66 6.59 -16.34
CA VAL A 74 -3.34 6.05 -16.63
C VAL A 74 -2.84 6.56 -17.99
N SER A 75 -3.69 6.47 -19.01
CA SER A 75 -3.39 6.97 -20.36
C SER A 75 -3.04 8.46 -20.35
N ARG A 76 -3.79 9.28 -19.62
CA ARG A 76 -3.54 10.72 -19.50
C ARG A 76 -2.19 11.02 -18.88
N LEU A 77 -1.82 10.32 -17.80
CA LEU A 77 -0.52 10.53 -17.14
C LEU A 77 0.65 10.01 -17.98
N GLN A 78 0.48 8.91 -18.70
CA GLN A 78 1.51 8.38 -19.60
C GLN A 78 1.74 9.31 -20.80
N THR A 79 0.69 9.90 -21.37
CA THR A 79 0.77 10.75 -22.57
C THR A 79 1.11 12.21 -22.26
N GLU A 80 0.54 12.78 -21.19
CA GLU A 80 0.67 14.20 -20.82
C GLU A 80 1.47 14.43 -19.53
N GLY A 81 2.17 13.40 -19.03
CA GLY A 81 2.88 13.41 -17.75
C GLY A 81 3.80 14.62 -17.52
N ARG A 82 4.39 15.17 -18.60
CA ARG A 82 5.23 16.38 -18.53
C ARG A 82 4.55 17.56 -17.82
N ARG A 83 3.23 17.73 -17.99
CA ARG A 83 2.45 18.80 -17.34
C ARG A 83 2.46 18.68 -15.80
N PHE A 84 2.63 17.46 -15.28
CA PHE A 84 2.54 17.15 -13.87
C PHE A 84 3.90 17.02 -13.16
N ARG A 85 5.01 17.35 -13.83
CA ARG A 85 6.35 17.39 -13.22
C ARG A 85 6.48 18.25 -11.96
N PRO A 86 5.73 19.36 -11.78
CA PRO A 86 5.74 20.10 -10.52
C PRO A 86 5.19 19.30 -9.33
N LEU A 87 4.41 18.25 -9.59
CA LEU A 87 3.78 17.41 -8.57
C LEU A 87 4.50 16.06 -8.40
N PHE A 88 5.05 15.52 -9.50
CA PHE A 88 5.58 14.16 -9.54
C PHE A 88 6.96 14.12 -10.21
N ALA A 89 7.89 13.35 -9.64
CA ALA A 89 9.19 13.11 -10.26
C ALA A 89 9.05 12.20 -11.51
N LEU A 90 8.18 11.18 -11.41
CA LEU A 90 7.93 10.18 -12.44
C LEU A 90 6.44 10.17 -12.85
N PRO A 91 5.93 11.26 -13.45
CA PRO A 91 4.50 11.44 -13.69
C PRO A 91 3.88 10.39 -14.62
N SER A 92 4.67 9.72 -15.44
CA SER A 92 4.21 8.72 -16.41
C SER A 92 4.19 7.29 -15.86
N GLU A 93 4.52 7.09 -14.58
CA GLU A 93 4.50 5.79 -13.89
C GLU A 93 3.43 5.78 -12.77
N PRO A 94 2.13 5.97 -13.09
CA PRO A 94 1.10 6.04 -12.07
C PRO A 94 0.87 4.69 -11.39
N ARG A 95 0.57 4.75 -10.10
CA ARG A 95 0.13 3.64 -9.25
C ARG A 95 -1.30 3.91 -8.81
N ILE A 96 -2.20 2.99 -9.09
CA ILE A 96 -3.64 3.13 -8.78
C ILE A 96 -3.97 2.33 -7.52
N PHE A 97 -4.66 2.98 -6.59
CA PHE A 97 -5.25 2.38 -5.40
C PHE A 97 -6.77 2.45 -5.54
N LEU A 98 -7.39 1.33 -5.90
CA LEU A 98 -8.84 1.20 -5.91
C LEU A 98 -9.31 0.81 -4.51
N ILE A 99 -10.26 1.56 -3.95
CA ILE A 99 -10.76 1.34 -2.59
C ILE A 99 -12.28 1.19 -2.67
N THR A 100 -12.80 0.02 -2.30
CA THR A 100 -14.22 -0.37 -2.45
C THR A 100 -14.70 -1.24 -1.29
N SER A 101 -16.00 -1.37 -1.07
CA SER A 101 -16.54 -2.27 -0.04
C SER A 101 -16.67 -3.71 -0.52
N GLU A 102 -16.87 -3.91 -1.82
CA GLU A 102 -17.07 -5.24 -2.41
C GLU A 102 -16.62 -5.32 -3.88
N ILE A 103 -16.35 -6.54 -4.34
CA ILE A 103 -15.96 -6.83 -5.73
C ILE A 103 -16.77 -8.02 -6.24
N SER A 104 -17.61 -7.79 -7.25
CA SER A 104 -18.32 -8.88 -7.93
C SER A 104 -17.37 -9.75 -8.75
N SER A 105 -17.77 -10.98 -9.06
CA SER A 105 -16.96 -11.91 -9.88
C SER A 105 -16.59 -11.33 -11.25
N ASN A 106 -17.51 -10.59 -11.89
CA ASN A 106 -17.25 -9.90 -13.15
C ASN A 106 -16.16 -8.82 -13.00
N HIS A 107 -16.28 -7.95 -11.99
CA HIS A 107 -15.28 -6.92 -11.73
C HIS A 107 -13.93 -7.52 -11.37
N ARG A 108 -13.90 -8.61 -10.60
CA ARG A 108 -12.67 -9.29 -10.22
C ARG A 108 -11.82 -9.70 -11.42
N HIS A 109 -12.44 -10.29 -12.45
CA HIS A 109 -11.71 -10.67 -13.67
C HIS A 109 -11.18 -9.44 -14.43
N ARG A 110 -11.97 -8.37 -14.54
CA ARG A 110 -11.53 -7.13 -15.21
C ARG A 110 -10.38 -6.46 -14.44
N LEU A 111 -10.45 -6.41 -13.11
CA LEU A 111 -9.40 -5.85 -12.25
C LEU A 111 -8.09 -6.65 -12.35
N ASP A 112 -8.17 -7.98 -12.42
CA ASP A 112 -7.01 -8.85 -12.62
C ASP A 112 -6.31 -8.57 -13.97
N LEU A 113 -7.08 -8.36 -15.04
CA LEU A 113 -6.53 -7.91 -16.34
C LEU A 113 -5.89 -6.52 -16.27
N LEU A 114 -6.50 -5.56 -15.56
CA LEU A 114 -5.97 -4.21 -15.40
C LEU A 114 -4.70 -4.17 -14.56
N ALA A 115 -4.64 -4.95 -13.48
CA ALA A 115 -3.41 -5.15 -12.72
C ALA A 115 -2.29 -5.72 -13.61
N GLY A 116 -2.66 -6.51 -14.62
CA GLY A 116 -1.85 -6.92 -15.78
C GLY A 116 -1.12 -5.79 -16.52
N ALA A 117 -1.77 -4.64 -16.67
CA ALA A 117 -1.37 -3.57 -17.58
C ALA A 117 -0.65 -2.40 -16.88
N PHE A 118 -0.96 -2.14 -15.61
CA PHE A 118 -0.35 -1.08 -14.82
C PHE A 118 -0.41 -1.42 -13.32
N PRO A 119 0.41 -0.78 -12.47
CA PRO A 119 0.41 -1.03 -11.03
C PRO A 119 -0.94 -0.65 -10.41
N LEU A 120 -1.76 -1.66 -10.10
CA LEU A 120 -3.08 -1.53 -9.51
C LEU A 120 -3.15 -2.35 -8.24
N ARG A 121 -3.55 -1.71 -7.13
CA ARG A 121 -3.91 -2.38 -5.89
C ARG A 121 -5.35 -2.10 -5.56
N THR A 122 -6.06 -3.15 -5.17
CA THR A 122 -7.45 -3.04 -4.74
C THR A 122 -7.54 -3.32 -3.26
N TYR A 123 -8.16 -2.42 -2.51
CA TYR A 123 -8.41 -2.57 -1.08
C TYR A 123 -9.90 -2.70 -0.83
N LEU A 124 -10.28 -3.71 -0.06
CA LEU A 124 -11.61 -3.86 0.49
C LEU A 124 -11.70 -3.12 1.83
N VAL A 125 -12.69 -2.24 1.93
CA VAL A 125 -13.03 -1.53 3.17
C VAL A 125 -14.11 -2.31 3.89
N SER A 126 -13.81 -2.74 5.11
CA SER A 126 -14.79 -3.30 6.04
C SER A 126 -15.05 -2.34 7.20
N ASP A 127 -16.21 -2.48 7.84
CA ASP A 127 -16.52 -1.71 9.05
C ASP A 127 -15.49 -2.00 10.14
N ALA A 128 -15.21 -0.97 10.95
CA ALA A 128 -14.37 -1.12 12.13
C ALA A 128 -14.96 -2.20 13.06
N LEU A 129 -14.10 -2.99 13.71
CA LEU A 129 -14.57 -3.96 14.70
C LEU A 129 -15.26 -3.22 15.87
N PRO A 130 -16.18 -3.87 16.62
CA PRO A 130 -16.84 -3.23 17.75
C PRO A 130 -15.83 -2.64 18.76
N GLY A 131 -15.82 -1.30 18.89
CA GLY A 131 -14.89 -0.57 19.76
C GLY A 131 -13.75 0.14 19.02
N GLU A 132 -13.60 -0.09 17.72
CA GLU A 132 -12.63 0.60 16.86
C GLU A 132 -13.29 1.77 16.10
N VAL A 133 -12.52 2.84 15.88
CA VAL A 133 -12.94 4.01 15.10
C VAL A 133 -12.24 4.04 13.73
N THR A 134 -11.32 3.11 13.50
CA THR A 134 -10.47 3.06 12.30
C THR A 134 -11.07 2.14 11.23
N PRO A 135 -11.17 2.58 9.97
CA PRO A 135 -11.59 1.70 8.89
C PRO A 135 -10.57 0.57 8.72
N ASN A 136 -11.06 -0.63 8.46
CA ASN A 136 -10.20 -1.78 8.20
C ASN A 136 -10.03 -1.96 6.69
N LEU A 137 -8.77 -1.92 6.24
CA LEU A 137 -8.40 -2.02 4.83
C LEU A 137 -7.70 -3.34 4.58
N HIS A 138 -8.29 -4.16 3.72
CA HIS A 138 -7.72 -5.44 3.30
C HIS A 138 -7.24 -5.35 1.87
N LEU A 139 -5.95 -5.61 1.63
CA LEU A 139 -5.42 -5.72 0.28
C LEU A 139 -5.99 -6.99 -0.38
N GLU A 140 -6.60 -6.82 -1.54
CA GLU A 140 -7.12 -7.91 -2.36
C GLU A 140 -6.04 -8.43 -3.31
N ASP A 141 -5.77 -9.74 -3.24
CA ASP A 141 -4.84 -10.39 -4.15
C ASP A 141 -5.52 -10.75 -5.50
N PRO A 142 -4.88 -10.44 -6.64
CA PRO A 142 -5.36 -10.87 -7.95
C PRO A 142 -5.25 -12.39 -8.10
N LEU A 143 -6.26 -12.99 -8.74
CA LEU A 143 -6.35 -14.44 -8.88
C LEU A 143 -5.27 -15.05 -9.77
N SER A 144 -4.84 -14.33 -10.82
CA SER A 144 -3.93 -14.89 -11.84
C SER A 144 -2.46 -14.60 -11.57
N ARG A 145 -2.14 -13.81 -10.54
CA ARG A 145 -0.77 -13.37 -10.28
C ARG A 145 -0.09 -14.22 -9.22
N ARG A 146 1.22 -14.40 -9.39
CA ARG A 146 2.07 -15.06 -8.40
C ARG A 146 2.32 -14.09 -7.24
N GLY A 147 2.53 -14.65 -6.05
CA GLY A 147 2.81 -13.87 -4.84
C GLY A 147 4.14 -13.10 -4.87
N PRO A 148 4.46 -12.37 -3.80
CA PRO A 148 5.59 -11.43 -3.73
C PRO A 148 6.95 -12.07 -4.05
N HIS A 149 7.15 -13.35 -3.73
CA HIS A 149 8.39 -14.07 -4.04
C HIS A 149 8.73 -14.10 -5.53
N SER A 150 7.74 -14.10 -6.42
CA SER A 150 7.96 -14.08 -7.87
C SER A 150 8.56 -12.75 -8.39
N LEU A 151 8.42 -11.66 -7.61
CA LEU A 151 9.05 -10.38 -7.92
C LEU A 151 10.55 -10.42 -7.58
N LEU A 152 10.93 -11.22 -6.59
CA LEU A 152 12.31 -11.35 -6.14
C LEU A 152 13.17 -12.09 -7.16
N GLU A 153 12.60 -13.09 -7.85
CA GLU A 153 13.26 -13.86 -8.91
C GLU A 153 13.79 -12.99 -10.07
N GLN A 154 13.29 -11.75 -10.20
CA GLN A 154 13.67 -10.79 -11.24
C GLN A 154 14.86 -9.91 -10.83
N LEU A 155 15.29 -9.98 -9.56
CA LEU A 155 16.34 -9.12 -9.02
C LEU A 155 17.75 -9.61 -9.41
N PRO A 156 18.73 -8.70 -9.56
CA PRO A 156 20.13 -9.09 -9.70
C PRO A 156 20.61 -9.94 -8.50
N PRO A 157 21.50 -10.93 -8.70
CA PRO A 157 21.88 -11.88 -7.63
C PRO A 157 22.39 -11.22 -6.34
N ALA A 158 23.17 -10.14 -6.44
CA ALA A 158 23.69 -9.42 -5.27
C ALA A 158 22.58 -8.71 -4.48
N THR A 159 21.57 -8.20 -5.16
CA THR A 159 20.39 -7.57 -4.54
C THR A 159 19.48 -8.64 -3.95
N LEU A 160 19.27 -9.74 -4.68
CA LEU A 160 18.46 -10.87 -4.24
C LEU A 160 18.95 -11.44 -2.90
N ALA A 161 20.24 -11.72 -2.76
CA ALA A 161 20.80 -12.28 -1.52
C ALA A 161 20.54 -11.40 -0.28
N ARG A 162 20.57 -10.07 -0.43
CA ARG A 162 20.26 -9.12 0.65
C ARG A 162 18.79 -9.14 1.03
N VAL A 163 17.90 -9.22 0.03
CA VAL A 163 16.45 -9.27 0.26
C VAL A 163 16.03 -10.60 0.84
N GLU A 164 16.61 -11.70 0.38
CA GLU A 164 16.38 -13.02 0.95
C GLU A 164 16.75 -13.02 2.44
N ARG A 165 17.89 -12.41 2.82
CA ARG A 165 18.25 -12.27 4.23
C ARG A 165 17.21 -11.48 5.03
N LEU A 166 16.75 -10.34 4.50
CA LEU A 166 15.70 -9.52 5.12
C LEU A 166 14.38 -10.30 5.29
N ILE A 167 13.95 -10.99 4.24
CA ILE A 167 12.69 -11.75 4.22
C ILE A 167 12.78 -12.97 5.13
N SER A 168 13.85 -13.75 5.05
CA SER A 168 14.08 -14.88 5.96
C SER A 168 14.10 -14.42 7.42
N ALA A 169 14.69 -13.26 7.71
CA ALA A 169 14.64 -12.69 9.05
C ALA A 169 13.22 -12.29 9.46
N ALA A 170 12.41 -11.74 8.55
CA ALA A 170 11.02 -11.39 8.82
C ALA A 170 10.11 -12.62 9.08
N GLU A 171 10.32 -13.69 8.31
CA GLU A 171 9.53 -14.94 8.37
C GLU A 171 9.79 -15.75 9.65
N VAL A 172 11.00 -15.68 10.21
CA VAL A 172 11.33 -16.40 11.46
C VAL A 172 10.84 -15.69 12.72
N LEU A 173 10.41 -14.43 12.63
CA LEU A 173 9.86 -13.70 13.77
C LEU A 173 8.54 -14.32 14.24
N GLN A 174 8.23 -14.13 15.52
CA GLN A 174 7.01 -14.63 16.14
C GLN A 174 6.26 -13.47 16.82
N PRO A 175 5.02 -13.15 16.42
CA PRO A 175 4.29 -13.71 15.27
C PRO A 175 4.97 -13.41 13.92
N PRO A 176 4.75 -14.26 12.90
CA PRO A 176 5.39 -14.10 11.60
C PRO A 176 4.97 -12.79 10.94
N ILE A 177 5.94 -12.10 10.35
CA ILE A 177 5.68 -10.97 9.45
C ILE A 177 5.32 -11.56 8.09
N LEU A 178 4.14 -11.21 7.60
CA LEU A 178 3.65 -11.66 6.30
C LEU A 178 4.08 -10.69 5.22
N LEU A 179 4.34 -11.23 4.03
CA LEU A 179 4.58 -10.44 2.82
C LEU A 179 3.29 -10.36 2.00
N GLN A 180 2.92 -9.15 1.60
CA GLN A 180 1.77 -8.87 0.76
C GLN A 180 2.16 -8.10 -0.49
N GLY A 181 1.36 -8.25 -1.54
CA GLY A 181 1.57 -7.58 -2.82
C GLY A 181 2.04 -8.52 -3.92
N HIS A 182 1.42 -8.37 -5.09
CA HIS A 182 1.70 -9.11 -6.33
C HIS A 182 2.43 -8.26 -7.38
N ASP A 183 2.75 -7.02 -7.01
CA ASP A 183 3.57 -6.07 -7.75
C ASP A 183 4.25 -5.14 -6.74
N TRP A 184 5.28 -4.40 -7.15
CA TRP A 184 6.02 -3.49 -6.28
C TRP A 184 5.13 -2.37 -5.72
N PRO A 185 5.29 -2.00 -4.43
CA PRO A 185 6.27 -2.50 -3.46
C PRO A 185 5.81 -3.76 -2.70
N ILE A 186 6.72 -4.64 -2.27
CA ILE A 186 6.33 -5.72 -1.34
C ILE A 186 6.04 -5.12 0.04
N VAL A 187 4.88 -5.40 0.63
CA VAL A 187 4.48 -4.85 1.94
C VAL A 187 4.69 -5.88 3.03
N PHE A 188 5.30 -5.47 4.13
CA PHE A 188 5.50 -6.27 5.33
C PHE A 188 4.37 -5.95 6.30
N VAL A 189 3.64 -6.98 6.71
CA VAL A 189 2.42 -6.85 7.52
C VAL A 189 2.54 -7.72 8.78
N ASN A 190 2.14 -7.18 9.92
CA ASN A 190 1.94 -7.96 11.14
C ASN A 190 0.48 -7.84 11.61
N GLN A 191 0.20 -8.30 12.83
CA GLN A 191 -1.16 -8.26 13.40
C GLN A 191 -1.73 -6.84 13.54
N SER A 192 -0.87 -5.82 13.59
CA SER A 192 -1.25 -4.40 13.70
C SER A 192 -1.41 -3.71 12.33
N GLY A 193 -1.14 -4.43 11.22
CA GLY A 193 -1.22 -3.90 9.86
C GLY A 193 0.15 -3.73 9.19
N SER A 194 0.21 -2.84 8.20
CA SER A 194 1.42 -2.59 7.41
C SER A 194 2.51 -1.91 8.24
N ILE A 195 3.67 -2.56 8.36
CA ILE A 195 4.79 -2.09 9.19
C ILE A 195 6.01 -1.68 8.37
N ALA A 196 6.15 -2.15 7.12
CA ALA A 196 7.18 -1.66 6.20
C ALA A 196 6.78 -1.94 4.75
N ALA A 197 7.49 -1.32 3.81
CA ALA A 197 7.38 -1.65 2.40
C ALA A 197 8.75 -1.66 1.73
N LEU A 198 8.92 -2.53 0.74
CA LEU A 198 10.12 -2.65 -0.06
C LEU A 198 9.81 -2.24 -1.49
N PHE A 199 10.35 -1.10 -1.89
CA PHE A 199 10.19 -0.52 -3.21
C PHE A 199 11.36 -0.89 -4.12
N ALA A 200 11.08 -1.06 -5.41
CA ALA A 200 12.09 -1.30 -6.44
C ALA A 200 12.09 -0.23 -7.53
N ASP A 201 13.28 0.22 -7.88
CA ASP A 201 13.59 1.06 -9.04
C ASP A 201 14.79 0.50 -9.82
N GLU A 202 15.14 1.16 -10.92
CA GLU A 202 16.31 0.79 -11.74
C GLU A 202 17.63 0.84 -10.97
N LYS A 203 17.68 1.62 -9.89
CA LYS A 203 18.89 1.81 -9.09
C LYS A 203 19.00 0.73 -8.00
N GLY A 204 17.96 -0.07 -7.73
CA GLY A 204 17.91 -1.05 -6.64
C GLY A 204 16.68 -0.93 -5.73
N LEU A 205 16.86 -1.22 -4.44
CA LEU A 205 15.76 -1.40 -3.49
C LEU A 205 15.78 -0.40 -2.34
N THR A 206 14.60 0.06 -1.95
CA THR A 206 14.40 0.99 -0.84
C THR A 206 13.38 0.43 0.14
N PHE A 207 13.80 0.24 1.39
CA PHE A 207 12.97 -0.18 2.51
C PHE A 207 12.40 1.04 3.22
N THR A 208 11.08 1.16 3.30
CA THR A 208 10.39 2.26 3.96
C THR A 208 9.67 1.80 5.22
N ARG A 209 9.51 2.75 6.13
CA ARG A 209 8.86 2.57 7.43
C ARG A 209 7.70 3.58 7.52
N PRO A 210 6.71 3.38 8.41
CA PRO A 210 5.60 4.29 8.60
C PRO A 210 6.07 5.68 9.05
N HIS A 211 5.33 6.72 8.71
CA HIS A 211 5.67 8.12 8.99
C HIS A 211 5.84 8.40 10.48
N SER A 212 5.10 7.66 11.32
CA SER A 212 5.18 7.74 12.79
C SER A 212 6.53 7.31 13.37
N SER A 213 7.37 6.60 12.61
CA SER A 213 8.56 5.89 13.12
C SER A 213 9.90 6.66 13.04
N GLN A 214 9.88 7.99 13.21
CA GLN A 214 11.04 8.90 13.06
C GLN A 214 11.55 9.06 11.62
N GLY A 215 10.80 9.83 10.82
CA GLY A 215 11.28 10.42 9.58
C GLY A 215 11.23 9.49 8.38
N ASN A 216 10.65 10.00 7.28
CA ASN A 216 10.32 9.27 6.06
C ASN A 216 11.53 8.89 5.18
N ALA A 217 12.72 8.77 5.77
CA ALA A 217 13.91 8.40 5.02
C ALA A 217 13.91 6.88 4.81
N GLY A 218 13.53 6.48 3.59
CA GLY A 218 13.71 5.11 3.13
C GLY A 218 15.18 4.69 3.21
N LEU A 219 15.42 3.44 3.58
CA LEU A 219 16.73 2.82 3.68
C LEU A 219 17.05 2.13 2.37
N ARG A 220 18.08 2.60 1.65
CA ARG A 220 18.50 1.97 0.40
C ARG A 220 19.35 0.74 0.70
N LEU A 221 18.92 -0.43 0.25
CA LEU A 221 19.54 -1.73 0.60
C LEU A 221 20.82 -2.01 -0.19
N GLU A 222 21.79 -1.12 -0.07
CA GLU A 222 23.03 -1.12 -0.86
C GLU A 222 24.14 -1.96 -0.24
N ASN A 223 24.07 -2.22 1.06
CA ASN A 223 25.05 -2.99 1.81
C ASN A 223 24.38 -3.72 2.99
N ASP A 224 25.17 -4.57 3.64
CA ASP A 224 24.71 -5.45 4.70
C ASP A 224 24.34 -4.70 5.99
N GLU A 225 25.02 -3.60 6.33
CA GLU A 225 24.72 -2.79 7.51
C GLU A 225 23.32 -2.17 7.43
N VAL A 226 22.91 -1.72 6.23
CA VAL A 226 21.57 -1.18 6.02
C VAL A 226 20.51 -2.28 6.05
N VAL A 227 20.82 -3.48 5.55
CA VAL A 227 19.93 -4.64 5.67
C VAL A 227 19.74 -5.02 7.14
N ASP A 228 20.81 -5.03 7.93
CA ASP A 228 20.73 -5.31 9.37
C ASP A 228 19.89 -4.25 10.09
N SER A 229 20.03 -2.99 9.72
CA SER A 229 19.18 -1.90 10.25
C SER A 229 17.70 -2.09 9.92
N ALA A 230 17.37 -2.60 8.73
CA ALA A 230 16.00 -2.92 8.35
C ALA A 230 15.46 -4.13 9.14
N ILE A 231 16.28 -5.17 9.35
CA ILE A 231 15.93 -6.33 10.17
C ILE A 231 15.69 -5.90 11.62
N ASP A 232 16.58 -5.10 12.21
CA ASP A 232 16.44 -4.55 13.56
C ASP A 232 15.13 -3.78 13.73
N TYR A 233 14.73 -3.03 12.70
CA TYR A 233 13.45 -2.34 12.71
C TYR A 233 12.28 -3.34 12.77
N LEU A 234 12.28 -4.38 11.92
CA LEU A 234 11.23 -5.41 11.93
C LEU A 234 11.14 -6.13 13.27
N ILE A 235 12.29 -6.42 13.91
CA ILE A 235 12.35 -6.99 15.26
C ILE A 235 11.68 -6.06 16.28
N ARG A 236 11.98 -4.76 16.24
CA ARG A 236 11.37 -3.78 17.17
C ARG A 236 9.87 -3.62 16.97
N CYS A 237 9.39 -3.69 15.74
CA CYS A 237 7.95 -3.70 15.47
C CYS A 237 7.24 -4.86 16.17
N GLN A 238 7.86 -6.03 16.26
CA GLN A 238 7.30 -7.16 16.99
C GLN A 238 7.22 -6.92 18.49
N ILE A 239 8.31 -6.42 19.09
CA ILE A 239 8.36 -6.14 20.54
C ILE A 239 7.29 -5.11 20.93
N ASN A 240 7.07 -4.09 20.10
CA ASN A 240 6.10 -3.04 20.38
C ASN A 240 4.65 -3.42 20.01
N SER A 241 4.44 -4.56 19.34
CA SER A 241 3.13 -5.10 18.97
C SER A 241 2.56 -6.06 20.02
N GLU A 242 3.25 -6.31 21.14
CA GLU A 242 2.67 -7.07 22.25
C GLU A 242 1.46 -6.31 22.83
N PRO A 243 0.31 -6.99 23.05
CA PRO A 243 -0.81 -6.36 23.73
C PRO A 243 -0.35 -5.99 25.13
N ALA A 244 -0.63 -4.76 25.56
CA ALA A 244 -0.52 -4.37 26.96
C ALA A 244 -1.25 -5.45 27.77
N VAL A 245 -0.48 -6.26 28.50
CA VAL A 245 -1.01 -7.32 29.35
C VAL A 245 -2.03 -6.64 30.24
N ALA A 246 -3.31 -6.97 30.07
CA ALA A 246 -4.35 -6.55 30.98
C ALA A 246 -3.89 -7.04 32.35
N GLU A 247 -3.49 -6.10 33.21
CA GLU A 247 -3.26 -6.39 34.62
C GLU A 247 -4.56 -7.02 35.12
N SER A 248 -4.52 -8.32 35.29
CA SER A 248 -5.55 -9.09 35.95
C SER A 248 -5.64 -8.54 37.37
N VAL A 249 -6.62 -7.67 37.58
CA VAL A 249 -7.04 -7.28 38.92
C VAL A 249 -7.65 -8.53 39.55
N THR A 250 -6.80 -9.33 40.19
CA THR A 250 -7.24 -10.32 41.17
C THR A 250 -7.79 -9.54 42.36
N ILE A 251 -9.11 -9.35 42.40
CA ILE A 251 -9.80 -8.92 43.61
C ILE A 251 -9.86 -10.15 44.52
N GLY A 252 -9.11 -10.09 45.62
CA GLY A 252 -9.28 -10.96 46.78
C GLY A 252 -10.42 -10.52 47.68
#